data_AF-A0A9Q1LYB4-F1
#
_entry.id   AF-A0A9Q1LYB4-F1
#
_cell.length_a   1.000
_cell.length_b   1.000
_cell.length_c   1.000
_cell.angle_alpha   90.00
_cell.angle_beta   90.00
_cell.angle_gamma   90.00
#
_symmetry.space_group_name_H-M   'P 1'
#
loop_
_entity.id
_entity.type
_entity.pdbx_description
1 polymer ?
#
loop_
_entity_poly.entity_id
_entity_poly.type
_entity_poly.pdbx_seq_one_letter_code
_entity_poly.pdbx_strand_id
1 'polypeptide(L)'
;MKSYSNIKGPSNIQEPGKVEDEFASAELIKGFLSSRNPRPPCIPKEIGFQDIAQNWELTAPFSGCKIQVPTKFVVGDLDLTYHVPGIKEYIHNGGFKKEVPNLQEVVVMEGVAHFINQEKPDETSAHIYEFIQKF
;
A
#
# COMPACT_ATOMS: atom_id res chain seq x y z
N MET A 1 5.30 -46.50 -25.30
CA MET A 1 6.34 -46.21 -24.29
C MET A 1 7.57 -45.65 -25.01
N LYS A 2 7.70 -44.32 -25.06
CA LYS A 2 8.92 -43.61 -25.49
C LYS A 2 9.10 -42.39 -24.59
N SER A 3 10.33 -42.22 -24.16
CA SER A 3 10.88 -41.26 -23.21
C SER A 3 10.80 -39.81 -23.68
N TYR A 4 10.50 -38.90 -22.74
CA TYR A 4 10.96 -37.51 -22.81
C TYR A 4 11.90 -37.23 -21.64
N SER A 5 13.11 -36.85 -22.02
CA SER A 5 14.23 -36.42 -21.21
C SER A 5 14.08 -34.97 -20.73
N ASN A 6 14.56 -34.71 -19.52
CA ASN A 6 15.17 -33.46 -19.03
C ASN A 6 14.44 -32.13 -19.29
N ILE A 7 13.77 -31.63 -18.24
CA ILE A 7 13.78 -30.20 -17.90
C ILE A 7 14.22 -30.08 -16.44
N LYS A 8 15.52 -29.88 -16.21
CA LYS A 8 16.02 -29.34 -14.94
C LYS A 8 15.68 -27.85 -14.92
N GLY A 9 14.54 -27.49 -14.34
CA GLY A 9 14.33 -26.12 -13.87
C GLY A 9 15.17 -25.88 -12.61
N PRO A 10 15.72 -24.68 -12.38
CA PRO A 10 16.47 -24.40 -11.17
C PRO A 10 15.54 -24.61 -9.97
N SER A 11 15.90 -25.52 -9.08
CA SER A 11 15.24 -25.75 -7.81
C SER A 11 15.53 -24.58 -6.86
N ASN A 12 14.92 -23.43 -7.15
CA ASN A 12 14.89 -22.29 -6.24
C ASN A 12 13.55 -22.31 -5.49
N ILE A 13 13.35 -23.37 -4.69
CA ILE A 13 12.33 -23.30 -3.64
C ILE A 13 12.84 -22.27 -2.62
N GLN A 14 12.04 -21.25 -2.39
CA GLN A 14 12.31 -20.18 -1.41
C GLN A 14 12.53 -20.81 -0.03
N GLU A 15 13.59 -20.40 0.67
CA GLU A 15 13.81 -20.83 2.05
C GLU A 15 12.74 -20.21 2.97
N PRO A 16 12.02 -21.01 3.78
CA PRO A 16 11.06 -20.51 4.75
C PRO A 16 11.73 -19.54 5.72
N GLY A 17 11.13 -18.36 5.93
CA GLY A 17 11.59 -17.30 6.83
C GLY A 17 12.17 -16.08 6.14
N LYS A 18 12.85 -16.24 4.98
CA LYS A 18 13.51 -15.11 4.29
C LYS A 18 12.53 -14.19 3.57
N VAL A 19 11.45 -14.75 3.01
CA VAL A 19 10.42 -13.91 2.37
C VAL A 19 9.57 -13.27 3.44
N GLU A 20 9.34 -13.96 4.55
CA GLU A 20 8.49 -13.55 5.65
C GLU A 20 9.08 -12.35 6.39
N ASP A 21 10.40 -12.31 6.58
CA ASP A 21 11.10 -11.14 7.15
C ASP A 21 11.14 -9.94 6.17
N GLU A 22 11.17 -10.17 4.85
CA GLU A 22 11.08 -9.12 3.82
C GLU A 22 9.63 -8.61 3.60
N PHE A 23 8.63 -9.49 3.72
CA PHE A 23 7.20 -9.18 3.68
C PHE A 23 6.72 -8.52 4.99
N ALA A 24 7.40 -8.75 6.12
CA ALA A 24 7.10 -8.10 7.40
C ALA A 24 7.42 -6.60 7.38
N SER A 25 8.24 -6.14 6.42
CA SER A 25 8.38 -4.72 6.16
C SER A 25 7.16 -4.22 5.37
N ALA A 26 6.56 -3.11 5.82
CA ALA A 26 5.35 -2.52 5.23
C ALA A 26 5.51 -2.09 3.75
N GLU A 27 6.74 -2.17 3.23
CA GLU A 27 7.14 -1.66 1.93
C GLU A 27 6.79 -2.65 0.80
N LEU A 28 6.85 -3.96 1.05
CA LEU A 28 6.54 -4.99 0.06
C LEU A 28 5.05 -5.14 -0.24
N ILE A 29 4.25 -4.89 0.77
CA ILE A 29 2.81 -4.85 0.66
C ILE A 29 2.46 -3.65 -0.23
N LYS A 30 3.04 -2.47 0.01
CA LYS A 30 2.81 -1.27 -0.83
C LYS A 30 3.17 -1.46 -2.32
N GLY A 31 4.25 -2.19 -2.63
CA GLY A 31 4.64 -2.50 -4.01
C GLY A 31 3.68 -3.46 -4.72
N PHE A 32 3.18 -4.48 -4.01
CA PHE A 32 2.18 -5.41 -4.54
C PHE A 32 0.85 -4.69 -4.85
N LEU A 33 0.43 -3.80 -3.96
CA LEU A 33 -0.90 -3.18 -4.00
C LEU A 33 -0.98 -2.00 -4.97
N SER A 34 0.15 -1.38 -5.31
CA SER A 34 0.23 -0.30 -6.30
C SER A 34 0.50 -0.78 -7.73
N SER A 35 0.80 -2.07 -7.92
CA SER A 35 0.96 -2.69 -9.24
C SER A 35 -0.38 -2.83 -9.96
N ARG A 36 -0.46 -2.33 -11.20
CA ARG A 36 -1.59 -2.55 -12.11
C ARG A 36 -1.32 -3.64 -13.15
N ASN A 37 -0.20 -4.36 -13.00
CA ASN A 37 0.20 -5.42 -13.92
C ASN A 37 -0.28 -6.78 -13.37
N PRO A 38 -1.11 -7.54 -14.11
CA PRO A 38 -1.65 -8.83 -13.65
C PRO A 38 -0.61 -9.95 -13.65
N ARG A 39 0.61 -9.70 -14.16
CA ARG A 39 1.70 -10.68 -14.10
C ARG A 39 2.26 -10.79 -12.68
N PRO A 40 2.68 -11.99 -12.23
CA PRO A 40 3.33 -12.17 -10.94
C PRO A 40 4.47 -11.16 -10.75
N PRO A 41 4.56 -10.47 -9.60
CA PRO A 41 5.65 -9.53 -9.34
C PRO A 41 6.99 -10.26 -9.36
N CYS A 42 7.86 -9.89 -10.30
CA CYS A 42 9.25 -10.31 -10.31
C CYS A 42 10.08 -9.19 -9.66
N ILE A 43 10.29 -9.25 -8.33
CA ILE A 43 11.18 -8.30 -7.65
C ILE A 43 12.61 -8.84 -7.68
N PRO A 44 13.57 -8.14 -8.29
CA PRO A 44 14.98 -8.50 -8.23
C PRO A 44 15.48 -8.42 -6.79
N LYS A 45 16.09 -9.51 -6.28
CA LYS A 45 16.63 -9.61 -4.91
C LYS A 45 17.68 -8.54 -4.58
N GLU A 46 18.30 -7.92 -5.58
CA GLU A 46 19.37 -6.95 -5.41
C GLU A 46 18.88 -5.53 -5.07
N ILE A 47 17.62 -5.17 -5.39
CA ILE A 47 17.10 -3.79 -5.29
C ILE A 47 16.11 -3.59 -4.11
N GLY A 48 15.23 -4.55 -3.83
CA GLY A 48 14.31 -4.48 -2.67
C GLY A 48 13.50 -3.17 -2.56
N PHE A 49 13.36 -2.62 -1.34
CA PHE A 49 12.74 -1.32 -1.02
C PHE A 49 13.74 -0.24 -0.63
N GLN A 50 14.99 -0.39 -1.05
CA GLN A 50 16.08 0.53 -0.70
C GLN A 50 15.74 2.00 -1.00
N ASP A 51 14.87 2.24 -1.98
CA ASP A 51 14.38 3.56 -2.36
C ASP A 51 13.68 4.31 -1.23
N ILE A 52 13.10 3.65 -0.21
CA ILE A 52 12.39 4.37 0.86
C ILE A 52 13.35 5.05 1.83
N ALA A 53 14.47 4.41 2.14
CA ALA A 53 15.54 5.05 2.91
C ALA A 53 16.11 6.26 2.16
N GLN A 54 16.31 6.14 0.85
CA GLN A 54 16.76 7.25 0.01
C GLN A 54 15.69 8.35 -0.11
N ASN A 55 14.42 8.00 -0.24
CA ASN A 55 13.31 8.95 -0.28
C ASN A 55 13.21 9.76 1.01
N TRP A 56 13.53 9.18 2.17
CA TRP A 56 13.59 9.91 3.44
C TRP A 56 14.61 11.06 3.38
N GLU A 57 15.82 10.79 2.89
CA GLU A 57 16.85 11.82 2.71
C GLU A 57 16.42 12.88 1.68
N LEU A 58 15.88 12.45 0.54
CA LEU A 58 15.45 13.34 -0.54
C LEU A 58 14.25 14.22 -0.15
N THR A 59 13.42 13.78 0.78
CA THR A 59 12.24 14.53 1.25
C THR A 59 12.51 15.39 2.48
N ALA A 60 13.73 15.38 3.03
CA ALA A 60 14.13 16.23 4.15
C ALA A 60 13.79 17.73 3.97
N PRO A 61 13.91 18.35 2.77
CA PRO A 61 13.51 19.74 2.55
C PRO A 61 12.03 20.03 2.80
N PHE A 62 11.17 19.01 2.77
CA PHE A 62 9.72 19.13 3.00
C PHE A 62 9.32 18.82 4.44
N SER A 63 10.28 18.61 5.34
CA SER A 63 10.01 18.35 6.76
C SER A 63 9.20 19.51 7.39
N GLY A 64 8.03 19.18 7.94
CA GLY A 64 7.09 20.15 8.54
C GLY A 64 6.23 20.92 7.53
N CYS A 65 6.38 20.70 6.23
CA CYS A 65 5.46 21.23 5.22
C CYS A 65 4.10 20.53 5.32
N LYS A 66 3.03 21.31 5.21
CA LYS A 66 1.65 20.81 5.25
C LYS A 66 1.09 20.61 3.85
N ILE A 67 0.28 19.58 3.68
CA ILE A 67 -0.42 19.30 2.42
C ILE A 67 -1.69 20.17 2.35
N GLN A 68 -1.69 21.14 1.44
CA GLN A 68 -2.79 22.11 1.29
C GLN A 68 -3.90 21.64 0.34
N VAL A 69 -3.71 20.53 -0.36
CA VAL A 69 -4.71 20.02 -1.31
C VAL A 69 -5.93 19.49 -0.55
N PRO A 70 -7.17 19.84 -0.93
CA PRO A 70 -8.37 19.21 -0.37
C PRO A 70 -8.28 17.70 -0.55
N THR A 71 -8.44 16.95 0.53
CA THR A 71 -8.18 15.51 0.54
C THR A 71 -9.34 14.75 1.17
N LYS A 72 -9.72 13.62 0.60
CA LYS A 72 -10.57 12.59 1.21
C LYS A 72 -9.75 11.32 1.33
N PHE A 73 -9.74 10.71 2.51
CA PHE A 73 -9.02 9.48 2.78
C PHE A 73 -10.01 8.34 3.00
N VAL A 74 -9.83 7.23 2.31
CA VAL A 74 -10.71 6.05 2.39
C VAL A 74 -9.83 4.83 2.62
N VAL A 75 -10.16 4.01 3.61
CA VAL A 75 -9.38 2.81 3.98
C VAL A 75 -10.32 1.68 4.39
N GLY A 76 -9.91 0.44 4.16
CA GLY A 76 -10.62 -0.74 4.65
C GLY A 76 -10.39 -0.99 6.14
N ASP A 77 -11.41 -1.46 6.85
CA ASP A 77 -11.32 -1.83 8.27
C ASP A 77 -10.49 -3.10 8.53
N LEU A 78 -10.15 -3.87 7.49
CA LEU A 78 -9.26 -5.03 7.54
C LEU A 78 -7.91 -4.76 6.86
N ASP A 79 -7.66 -3.52 6.41
CA ASP A 79 -6.41 -3.15 5.75
C ASP A 79 -5.23 -3.29 6.73
N LEU A 80 -4.17 -3.98 6.30
CA LEU A 80 -2.96 -4.16 7.10
C LEU A 80 -2.33 -2.82 7.48
N THR A 81 -2.29 -1.86 6.55
CA THR A 81 -1.69 -0.54 6.78
C THR A 81 -2.43 0.24 7.87
N TYR A 82 -3.74 0.01 7.98
CA TYR A 82 -4.57 0.59 9.03
C TYR A 82 -4.36 -0.07 10.41
N HIS A 83 -3.75 -1.25 10.48
CA HIS A 83 -3.43 -1.96 11.72
C HIS A 83 -1.97 -1.84 12.15
N VAL A 84 -1.14 -1.13 11.38
CA VAL A 84 0.22 -0.80 11.81
C VAL A 84 0.14 0.01 13.11
N PRO A 85 0.94 -0.34 14.14
CA PRO A 85 0.92 0.36 15.42
C PRO A 85 1.07 1.88 15.26
N GLY A 86 0.16 2.66 15.87
CA GLY A 86 0.19 4.12 15.82
C GLY A 86 -0.56 4.76 14.64
N ILE A 87 -0.93 3.99 13.61
CA ILE A 87 -1.61 4.56 12.42
C ILE A 87 -3.05 4.96 12.73
N LYS A 88 -3.81 4.14 13.46
CA LYS A 88 -5.19 4.50 13.83
C LYS A 88 -5.22 5.75 14.69
N GLU A 89 -4.29 5.83 15.65
CA GLU A 89 -4.13 6.99 16.52
C GLU A 89 -3.72 8.22 15.70
N TYR A 90 -2.80 8.08 14.76
CA TYR A 90 -2.39 9.19 13.88
C TYR A 90 -3.56 9.70 13.03
N ILE A 91 -4.34 8.79 12.43
CA ILE A 91 -5.49 9.13 11.57
C ILE A 91 -6.60 9.82 12.37
N HIS A 92 -7.00 9.23 13.50
CA HIS A 92 -8.20 9.66 14.24
C HIS A 92 -7.94 10.68 15.34
N ASN A 93 -6.74 10.72 15.94
CA ASN A 93 -6.42 11.64 17.04
C ASN A 93 -5.84 12.98 16.54
N GLY A 94 -6.07 13.32 15.28
CA GLY A 94 -5.75 14.64 14.71
C GLY A 94 -4.32 14.81 14.20
N GLY A 95 -3.45 13.81 14.33
CA GLY A 95 -2.10 13.83 13.74
C GLY A 95 -2.16 14.01 12.22
N PHE A 96 -3.01 13.24 11.55
CA PHE A 96 -3.19 13.33 10.11
C PHE A 96 -3.80 14.66 9.66
N LYS A 97 -4.80 15.16 10.41
CA LYS A 97 -5.42 16.47 10.15
C LYS A 97 -4.45 17.64 10.37
N LYS A 98 -3.47 17.50 11.26
CA LYS A 98 -2.43 18.52 11.51
C LYS A 98 -1.52 18.70 10.30
N GLU A 99 -1.12 17.59 9.68
CA GLU A 99 -0.25 17.57 8.48
C GLU A 99 -1.02 17.82 7.18
N VAL A 100 -2.32 17.48 7.15
CA VAL A 100 -3.25 17.73 6.03
C VAL A 100 -4.43 18.60 6.51
N PRO A 101 -4.26 19.92 6.64
CA PRO A 101 -5.30 20.82 7.16
C PRO A 101 -6.62 20.74 6.41
N ASN A 102 -6.58 20.49 5.10
CA ASN A 102 -7.74 20.44 4.22
C ASN A 102 -8.31 19.03 4.02
N LEU A 103 -7.95 18.07 4.90
CA LEU A 103 -8.57 16.75 4.97
C LEU A 103 -10.07 16.88 5.31
N GLN A 104 -10.94 16.57 4.36
CA GLN A 104 -12.39 16.72 4.50
C GLN A 104 -12.99 15.58 5.30
N GLU A 105 -12.62 14.34 4.97
CA GLU A 105 -13.26 13.15 5.50
C GLU A 105 -12.28 11.98 5.53
N VAL A 106 -12.39 11.18 6.59
CA VAL A 106 -11.76 9.85 6.73
C VAL A 106 -12.90 8.84 6.73
N VAL A 107 -12.92 7.95 5.74
CA VAL A 107 -13.89 6.87 5.62
C VAL A 107 -13.20 5.55 5.92
N VAL A 108 -13.78 4.77 6.83
CA VAL A 108 -13.35 3.40 7.14
C VAL A 108 -14.44 2.46 6.63
N MET A 109 -14.13 1.66 5.61
CA MET A 109 -15.07 0.75 4.95
C MET A 109 -15.11 -0.57 5.70
N GLU A 110 -16.28 -0.96 6.20
CA GLU A 110 -16.47 -2.20 6.97
C GLU A 110 -16.42 -3.45 6.07
N GLY A 111 -15.70 -4.48 6.54
CA GLY A 111 -15.54 -5.77 5.87
C GLY A 111 -14.66 -5.70 4.62
N VAL A 112 -13.76 -4.72 4.52
CA VAL A 112 -12.92 -4.50 3.34
C VAL A 112 -11.45 -4.51 3.74
N ALA A 113 -10.64 -5.29 3.02
CA ALA A 113 -9.20 -5.33 3.22
C ALA A 113 -8.52 -4.21 2.41
N HIS A 114 -7.35 -4.51 1.84
CA HIS A 114 -6.53 -3.48 1.21
C HIS A 114 -7.07 -3.00 -0.15
N PHE A 115 -7.72 -3.86 -0.92
CA PHE A 115 -8.10 -3.56 -2.30
C PHE A 115 -9.52 -3.00 -2.40
N ILE A 116 -9.79 -1.88 -1.71
CA ILE A 116 -11.14 -1.30 -1.57
C ILE A 116 -11.84 -1.07 -2.93
N ASN A 117 -11.06 -0.69 -3.94
CA ASN A 117 -11.55 -0.39 -5.28
C ASN A 117 -11.94 -1.64 -6.08
N GLN A 118 -11.52 -2.83 -5.66
CA GLN A 118 -11.90 -4.11 -6.27
C GLN A 118 -12.94 -4.84 -5.43
N GLU A 119 -12.84 -4.76 -4.10
CA GLU A 119 -13.77 -5.40 -3.17
C GLU A 119 -15.13 -4.68 -3.12
N LYS A 120 -15.13 -3.35 -3.14
CA LYS A 120 -16.33 -2.51 -3.18
C LYS A 120 -16.19 -1.40 -4.25
N PRO A 121 -16.22 -1.77 -5.54
CA PRO A 121 -15.98 -0.84 -6.64
C PRO A 121 -17.03 0.28 -6.73
N ASP A 122 -18.30 -0.05 -6.49
CA ASP A 122 -19.41 0.92 -6.57
C ASP A 122 -19.32 1.98 -5.46
N GLU A 123 -19.09 1.54 -4.22
CA GLU A 123 -18.92 2.42 -3.06
C GLU A 123 -17.68 3.31 -3.21
N THR A 124 -16.55 2.74 -3.65
CA THR A 124 -15.33 3.49 -3.93
C THR A 124 -15.55 4.53 -5.03
N SER A 125 -16.23 4.16 -6.11
CA SER A 125 -16.52 5.07 -7.23
C SER A 125 -17.46 6.20 -6.82
N ALA A 126 -18.47 5.91 -5.98
CA ALA A 126 -19.37 6.91 -5.43
C ALA A 126 -18.60 7.94 -4.58
N HIS A 127 -17.71 7.49 -3.69
CA HIS A 127 -16.89 8.41 -2.89
C HIS A 127 -15.99 9.32 -3.73
N ILE A 128 -15.41 8.80 -4.82
CA ILE A 128 -14.61 9.62 -5.75
C ILE A 128 -15.51 10.66 -6.42
N TYR A 129 -16.63 10.22 -6.99
CA TYR A 129 -17.56 11.08 -7.73
C TYR A 129 -18.11 12.20 -6.84
N GLU A 130 -18.61 11.87 -5.65
CA GLU A 130 -19.13 12.83 -4.68
C GLU A 130 -18.09 13.84 -4.21
N PHE A 131 -16.83 13.41 -4.09
CA PHE A 131 -15.76 14.29 -3.64
C PHE A 131 -15.37 15.30 -4.72
N ILE A 132 -15.18 14.85 -5.96
CA ILE A 132 -14.75 15.73 -7.05
C ILE A 132 -15.86 16.70 -7.49
N GLN A 133 -17.13 16.35 -7.31
CA GLN A 133 -18.28 17.23 -7.60
C GLN A 133 -18.35 18.47 -6.69
N LYS A 134 -17.55 18.54 -5.62
CA LYS A 134 -17.48 19.70 -4.72
C LYS A 134 -16.64 20.86 -5.28
N PHE A 135 -15.96 20.67 -6.41
CA PHE A 135 -15.04 21.62 -7.05
C PHE A 135 -15.40 21.82 -8.51
#